data_AF-A0A8B3NJA0-F1
#
_entry.id   AF-A0A8B3NJA0-F1
#
_cell.length_a   1.000
_cell.length_b   1.000
_cell.length_c   1.000
_cell.angle_alpha   90.00
_cell.angle_beta   90.00
_cell.angle_gamma   90.00
#
_symmetry.space_group_name_H-M   'P 1'
#
loop_
_entity.id
_entity.type
_entity.pdbx_description
1 polymer ?
#
loop_
_entity_poly.entity_id
_entity_poly.type
_entity_poly.pdbx_seq_one_letter_code
_entity_poly.pdbx_strand_id
1 'polypeptide(L)'
;GPADLAFHRAIASATNNPFYVEMLDVLGRRAIPCDVTSPWSAELVQSDEYQRGLQREHLVILNAISAGDANAAREAMRAHLTSSQQRYRERLQARQAYYAKSVAAASTG
;
A
#
# COMPACT_ATOMS: atom_id res chain seq x y z
N GLY A 1 0.89 -4.00 4.46
CA GLY A 1 1.32 -5.34 4.96
C GLY A 1 0.10 -6.20 5.31
N PRO A 2 0.21 -7.22 6.18
CA PRO A 2 -0.93 -8.10 6.53
C PRO A 2 -2.13 -7.36 7.13
N ALA A 3 -1.88 -6.38 8.02
CA ALA A 3 -2.94 -5.55 8.61
C ALA A 3 -3.67 -4.67 7.58
N ASP A 4 -2.94 -4.23 6.55
CA ASP A 4 -3.46 -3.43 5.44
C ASP A 4 -4.45 -4.25 4.58
N LEU A 5 -4.05 -5.48 4.21
CA LEU A 5 -4.93 -6.40 3.51
C LEU A 5 -6.18 -6.75 4.35
N ALA A 6 -6.01 -6.96 5.66
CA ALA A 6 -7.13 -7.22 6.55
C ALA A 6 -8.12 -6.05 6.61
N PHE A 7 -7.62 -4.80 6.62
CA PHE A 7 -8.45 -3.60 6.57
C PHE A 7 -9.28 -3.52 5.28
N HIS A 8 -8.64 -3.69 4.11
CA HIS A 8 -9.35 -3.72 2.83
C HIS A 8 -10.40 -4.83 2.77
N ARG A 9 -10.07 -6.03 3.28
CA ARG A 9 -10.98 -7.18 3.31
C ARG A 9 -12.18 -6.94 4.23
N ALA A 10 -11.99 -6.26 5.36
CA ALA A 10 -13.08 -5.88 6.25
C ALA A 10 -14.07 -4.92 5.57
N ILE A 11 -13.56 -3.90 4.86
CA ILE A 11 -14.40 -2.98 4.08
C ILE A 11 -15.17 -3.74 3.00
N ALA A 12 -14.49 -4.59 2.22
CA ALA A 12 -15.13 -5.39 1.18
C ALA A 12 -16.23 -6.32 1.73
N SER A 13 -16.00 -6.92 2.90
CA SER A 13 -17.00 -7.76 3.56
C SER A 13 -18.23 -6.95 3.99
N ALA A 14 -18.03 -5.70 4.42
CA ALA A 14 -19.10 -4.81 4.85
C ALA A 14 -19.99 -4.31 3.69
N THR A 15 -19.56 -4.40 2.43
CA THR A 15 -20.40 -4.00 1.29
C THR A 15 -21.48 -5.04 0.94
N ASN A 16 -21.51 -6.18 1.63
CA ASN A 16 -22.40 -7.31 1.34
C ASN A 16 -22.30 -7.81 -0.13
N ASN A 17 -21.11 -7.70 -0.72
CA ASN A 17 -20.82 -8.20 -2.06
C ASN A 17 -19.65 -9.19 -2.00
N PRO A 18 -19.91 -10.51 -2.08
CA PRO A 18 -18.88 -11.54 -1.92
C PRO A 18 -17.78 -11.46 -2.98
N PHE A 19 -18.11 -10.94 -4.18
CA PHE A 19 -17.14 -10.77 -5.26
C PHE A 19 -15.94 -9.90 -4.88
N TYR A 20 -16.14 -8.86 -4.06
CA TYR A 20 -15.03 -8.00 -3.63
C TYR A 20 -14.07 -8.71 -2.68
N VAL A 21 -14.60 -9.58 -1.82
CA VAL A 21 -13.78 -10.38 -0.91
C VAL A 21 -12.99 -11.43 -1.71
N GLU A 22 -13.65 -12.14 -2.62
CA GLU A 22 -13.01 -13.12 -3.51
C GLU A 22 -11.89 -12.47 -4.34
N MET A 23 -12.13 -11.30 -4.92
CA MET A 23 -11.12 -10.56 -5.67
C MET A 23 -9.89 -10.23 -4.81
N LEU A 24 -10.09 -9.76 -3.58
CA LEU A 24 -8.99 -9.45 -2.66
C LEU A 24 -8.23 -10.71 -2.23
N ASP A 25 -8.94 -11.81 -2.01
CA ASP A 25 -8.34 -13.10 -1.63
C ASP A 25 -7.50 -13.67 -2.80
N VAL A 26 -7.96 -13.53 -4.06
CA VAL A 26 -7.20 -13.93 -5.26
C VAL A 26 -5.93 -13.09 -5.44
N LEU A 27 -6.02 -11.77 -5.27
CA LEU A 27 -4.85 -10.89 -5.34
C LEU A 27 -3.90 -11.13 -4.15
N GLY A 28 -4.45 -11.49 -2.99
CA GLY A 28 -3.73 -11.81 -1.77
C GLY A 28 -2.74 -10.71 -1.39
N ARG A 29 -1.53 -11.11 -0.99
CA ARG A 29 -0.47 -10.15 -0.62
C ARG A 29 -0.01 -9.25 -1.78
N ARG A 30 -0.33 -9.56 -3.03
CA ARG A 30 0.01 -8.72 -4.19
C ARG A 30 -0.91 -7.51 -4.32
N ALA A 31 -2.11 -7.53 -3.73
CA ALA A 31 -2.99 -6.36 -3.65
C ALA A 31 -2.33 -5.23 -2.87
N ILE A 32 -1.44 -5.57 -1.95
CA ILE A 32 -0.73 -4.59 -1.14
C ILE A 32 0.66 -4.38 -1.73
N PRO A 33 1.10 -3.12 -2.00
CA PRO A 33 2.44 -2.83 -2.47
C PRO A 33 3.46 -3.05 -1.33
N CYS A 34 3.68 -4.31 -0.98
CA CYS A 34 4.69 -4.79 -0.06
C CYS A 34 5.41 -5.90 -0.81
N ASP A 35 6.50 -5.54 -1.49
CA ASP A 35 7.39 -6.48 -2.16
C ASP A 35 8.08 -7.35 -1.10
N VAL A 36 7.39 -8.36 -0.59
CA VAL A 36 7.88 -9.26 0.48
C VAL A 36 9.10 -10.09 0.07
N THR A 37 9.53 -10.00 -1.20
CA THR A 37 10.65 -10.77 -1.76
C THR A 37 11.94 -9.97 -1.91
N SER A 38 11.92 -8.64 -1.71
CA SER A 38 13.11 -7.81 -1.79
C SER A 38 13.75 -7.62 -0.40
N PRO A 39 15.05 -7.91 -0.20
CA PRO A 39 15.77 -7.59 1.04
C PRO A 39 15.69 -6.11 1.43
N TRP A 40 15.46 -5.22 0.45
CA TRP A 40 15.35 -3.77 0.59
C TRP A 40 13.93 -3.27 0.84
N SER A 41 12.89 -4.11 0.70
CA SER A 41 11.52 -3.67 0.96
C SER A 41 11.23 -3.52 2.45
N ALA A 42 11.99 -4.23 3.30
CA ALA A 42 11.76 -4.26 4.73
C ALA A 42 12.04 -2.90 5.38
N GLU A 43 13.12 -2.22 5.03
CA GLU A 43 13.62 -1.06 5.80
C GLU A 43 12.74 0.20 5.64
N LEU A 44 12.26 0.48 4.43
CA LEU A 44 11.36 1.62 4.16
C LEU A 44 9.88 1.35 4.52
N VAL A 45 9.41 0.11 4.39
CA VAL A 45 8.03 -0.28 4.74
C VAL A 45 7.86 -0.43 6.27
N GLN A 46 8.97 -0.59 6.99
CA GLN A 46 9.01 -0.62 8.45
C GLN A 46 9.30 0.76 9.07
N SER A 47 9.49 1.81 8.28
CA SER A 47 9.66 3.13 8.87
C SER A 47 8.37 3.54 9.59
N ASP A 48 8.56 4.00 10.82
CA ASP A 48 7.48 4.43 11.72
C ASP A 48 6.68 5.60 11.11
N GLU A 49 7.33 6.48 10.35
CA GLU A 49 6.67 7.54 9.60
C GLU A 49 5.74 7.02 8.50
N TYR A 50 6.17 6.00 7.73
CA TYR A 50 5.33 5.36 6.72
C TYR A 50 4.10 4.70 7.36
N GLN A 51 4.29 3.96 8.46
CA GLN A 51 3.20 3.31 9.16
C GLN A 51 2.18 4.33 9.69
N ARG A 52 2.64 5.41 10.33
CA ARG A 52 1.75 6.49 10.77
C ARG A 52 1.03 7.18 9.62
N GLY A 53 1.69 7.36 8.48
CA GLY A 53 1.05 7.88 7.26
C GLY A 53 -0.13 7.02 6.83
N LEU A 54 0.09 5.71 6.68
CA LEU A 54 -0.96 4.75 6.32
C LEU A 54 -2.11 4.73 7.33
N GLN A 55 -1.81 4.70 8.63
CA GLN A 55 -2.86 4.67 9.66
C GLN A 55 -3.73 5.93 9.61
N ARG A 56 -3.14 7.10 9.32
CA ARG A 56 -3.91 8.34 9.11
C ARG A 56 -4.83 8.23 7.90
N GLU A 57 -4.35 7.70 6.78
CA GLU A 57 -5.17 7.48 5.58
C GLU A 57 -6.34 6.52 5.87
N HIS A 58 -6.08 5.42 6.58
CA HIS A 58 -7.13 4.46 6.98
C HIS A 58 -8.16 5.07 7.91
N LEU A 59 -7.74 5.89 8.86
CA LEU A 59 -8.65 6.56 9.78
C LEU A 59 -9.62 7.49 9.04
N VAL A 60 -9.14 8.19 8.00
CA VAL A 60 -10.01 9.04 7.16
C VAL A 60 -11.08 8.20 6.44
N ILE A 61 -10.69 7.06 5.86
CA ILE A 61 -11.62 6.12 5.21
C ILE A 61 -12.64 5.58 6.22
N LEU A 62 -12.16 5.11 7.38
CA LEU A 62 -12.99 4.53 8.43
C LEU A 62 -14.02 5.54 8.95
N ASN A 63 -13.61 6.78 9.17
CA ASN A 63 -14.49 7.85 9.63
C ASN A 63 -15.59 8.15 8.61
N ALA A 64 -15.25 8.23 7.32
CA ALA A 64 -16.23 8.46 6.27
C ALA A 64 -17.25 7.32 6.15
N ILE A 65 -16.78 6.05 6.23
CA ILE A 65 -17.67 4.87 6.25
C ILE A 65 -18.57 4.90 7.49
N SER A 66 -18.02 5.19 8.66
CA SER A 66 -18.76 5.23 9.93
C SER A 66 -19.83 6.33 9.95
N ALA A 67 -19.59 7.44 9.23
CA ALA A 67 -20.56 8.51 9.05
C ALA A 67 -21.64 8.20 8.00
N GLY A 68 -21.54 7.07 7.28
CA GLY A 68 -22.44 6.74 6.17
C GLY A 68 -22.24 7.59 4.91
N ASP A 69 -21.14 8.34 4.82
CA ASP A 69 -20.83 9.18 3.66
C ASP A 69 -20.09 8.38 2.58
N ALA A 70 -20.86 7.80 1.67
CA ALA A 70 -20.33 7.00 0.57
C ALA A 70 -19.42 7.80 -0.38
N ASN A 71 -19.63 9.11 -0.53
CA ASN A 71 -18.82 9.94 -1.42
C ASN A 71 -17.47 10.25 -0.78
N ALA A 72 -17.47 10.66 0.50
CA ALA A 72 -16.24 10.88 1.24
C ALA A 72 -15.41 9.59 1.35
N ALA A 73 -16.04 8.44 1.60
CA ALA A 73 -15.36 7.15 1.66
C ALA A 73 -14.69 6.79 0.33
N ARG A 74 -15.37 7.05 -0.80
CA ARG A 74 -14.84 6.82 -2.15
C ARG A 74 -13.62 7.70 -2.44
N GLU A 75 -13.72 8.99 -2.16
CA GLU A 75 -12.61 9.92 -2.40
C GLU A 75 -11.42 9.63 -1.47
N ALA A 76 -11.67 9.31 -0.21
CA ALA A 76 -10.62 8.89 0.73
C ALA A 76 -9.89 7.62 0.27
N MET A 77 -10.63 6.60 -0.17
CA MET A 77 -10.03 5.37 -0.71
C MET A 77 -9.23 5.65 -1.98
N ARG A 78 -9.74 6.49 -2.90
CA ARG A 78 -9.00 6.89 -4.10
C ARG A 78 -7.69 7.58 -3.73
N ALA A 79 -7.74 8.55 -2.81
CA ALA A 79 -6.54 9.24 -2.34
C ALA A 79 -5.52 8.28 -1.73
N HIS A 80 -5.95 7.36 -0.86
CA HIS A 80 -5.09 6.32 -0.28
C HIS A 80 -4.42 5.45 -1.35
N LEU A 81 -5.16 4.97 -2.35
CA LEU A 81 -4.62 4.15 -3.43
C LEU A 81 -3.61 4.93 -4.31
N THR A 82 -3.91 6.19 -4.61
CA THR A 82 -2.98 7.08 -5.34
C THR A 82 -1.70 7.31 -4.55
N SER A 83 -1.78 7.60 -3.26
CA SER A 83 -0.61 7.74 -2.38
C SER A 83 0.21 6.45 -2.32
N SER A 84 -0.45 5.30 -2.23
CA SER A 84 0.20 4.00 -2.25
C SER A 84 0.92 3.71 -3.58
N GLN A 85 0.32 4.08 -4.71
CA GLN A 85 0.97 3.98 -6.03
C GLN A 85 2.20 4.90 -6.12
N GLN A 86 2.10 6.14 -5.63
CA GLN A 86 3.19 7.10 -5.66
C GLN A 86 4.38 6.60 -4.83
N ARG A 87 4.13 6.15 -3.59
CA ARG A 87 5.15 5.54 -2.73
C ARG A 87 5.80 4.31 -3.37
N TYR A 88 5.04 3.52 -4.12
CA TYR A 88 5.58 2.39 -4.87
C TYR A 88 6.52 2.83 -6.01
N ARG A 89 6.15 3.88 -6.76
CA ARG A 89 7.00 4.45 -7.82
C ARG A 89 8.31 5.00 -7.28
N GLU A 90 8.26 5.74 -6.17
CA GLU A 90 9.46 6.27 -5.50
C GLU A 90 10.42 5.15 -5.09
N ARG A 91 9.90 4.03 -4.57
CA ARG A 91 10.72 2.85 -4.27
C ARG A 91 11.36 2.25 -5.50
N LEU A 92 10.62 2.14 -6.62
CA LEU A 92 11.18 1.63 -7.87
C LEU A 92 12.31 2.52 -8.39
N GLN A 93 12.15 3.84 -8.29
CA GLN A 93 13.17 4.82 -8.69
C GLN A 93 14.41 4.73 -7.78
N ALA A 94 14.23 4.68 -6.46
CA ALA A 94 15.32 4.52 -5.50
C ALA A 94 16.11 3.23 -5.77
N ARG A 95 15.42 2.13 -6.07
CA ARG A 95 16.03 0.85 -6.45
C ARG A 95 16.84 0.96 -7.75
N GLN A 96 16.30 1.61 -8.77
CA GLN A 96 17.02 1.83 -10.04
C GLN A 96 18.30 2.65 -9.83
N ALA A 97 18.23 3.72 -9.03
CA ALA A 97 19.39 4.56 -8.71
C ALA A 97 20.48 3.78 -7.95
N TYR A 98 20.08 2.92 -7.00
CA TYR A 98 21.01 2.04 -6.29
C TYR A 98 21.76 1.10 -7.24
N TYR A 99 21.04 0.40 -8.12
CA TYR A 99 21.66 -0.53 -9.07
C TYR A 99 22.60 0.18 -10.05
N ALA A 100 22.21 1.35 -10.55
CA ALA A 100 23.07 2.15 -11.42
C ALA A 100 24.40 2.50 -10.71
N LYS A 101 24.33 2.89 -9.43
CA LYS A 101 25.51 3.20 -8.62
C LYS A 101 26.37 1.95 -8.35
N SER A 102 25.77 0.80 -8.07
CA SER A 102 26.53 -0.45 -7.82
C SER A 102 27.25 -0.95 -9.08
N VAL A 103 26.61 -0.84 -10.25
CA VAL A 103 27.23 -1.22 -11.53
C VAL A 103 28.41 -0.30 -11.85
N ALA A 104 28.25 1.01 -11.66
CA ALA A 104 29.34 1.98 -11.88
C ALA A 104 30.53 1.76 -10.93
N ALA A 105 30.28 1.39 -9.67
CA ALA A 105 31.33 1.06 -8.71
C ALA A 105 32.13 -0.18 -9.12
N ALA A 106 31.47 -1.20 -9.68
CA ALA A 106 32.10 -2.44 -10.13
C ALA A 106 32.91 -2.30 -11.43
N SER A 107 32.65 -1.27 -12.25
CA SER A 107 33.41 -1.01 -13.50
C SER A 107 34.64 -0.14 -13.31
N THR A 108 34.88 0.37 -12.10
CA THR A 108 35.97 1.33 -11.80
C THR A 108 37.10 0.70 -10.97
N GLY A 109 37.09 -0.62 -10.78
CA GLY A 109 38.15 -1.41 -10.14
C GLY A 109 38.61 -2.55 -11.03
#